data_AF-X0U112-F1
#
_entry.id   AF-X0U112-F1
#
_cell.length_a   1.000
_cell.length_b   1.000
_cell.length_c   1.000
_cell.angle_alpha   90.00
_cell.angle_beta   90.00
_cell.angle_gamma   90.00
#
_symmetry.space_group_name_H-M   'P 1'
#
loop_
_entity.id
_entity.type
_entity.pdbx_description
1 polymer ?
#
loop_
_entity_poly.entity_id
_entity_poly.type
_entity_poly.pdbx_seq_one_letter_code
_entity_poly.pdbx_strand_id
1 'polypeptide(L)'
;AYQKGLGDESLPAEKAAPERPSDVFAREHRLYQVDFLLRKYGFAESDIVFGDSGNLSLMCDPKEAWAKRHPERFPVSANRASKFELLRVPGLGPVTVERILQRRRQGWIRSIEDIGKLGARLAKANQYLVF
;
A
#
# COMPACT_ATOMS: atom_id res chain seq x y z
N ALA A 1 14.15 -2.15 22.95
CA ALA A 1 14.87 -3.36 22.55
C ALA A 1 14.00 -4.55 22.93
N TYR A 2 13.51 -5.30 21.95
CA TYR A 2 12.69 -6.48 22.19
C TYR A 2 13.62 -7.57 22.75
N GLN A 3 13.45 -7.95 24.02
CA GLN A 3 14.20 -9.07 24.61
C GLN A 3 13.58 -10.38 24.14
N LYS A 4 14.39 -11.22 23.48
CA LYS A 4 14.02 -12.59 23.09
C LYS A 4 13.75 -13.41 24.37
N GLY A 5 12.63 -14.16 24.41
CA GLY A 5 12.34 -15.12 25.48
C GLY A 5 11.24 -14.74 26.50
N LEU A 6 10.43 -13.73 26.21
CA LEU A 6 9.26 -13.33 27.03
C LEU A 6 7.91 -13.74 26.40
N GLY A 7 7.93 -14.44 25.26
CA GLY A 7 6.74 -14.94 24.58
C GLY A 7 6.34 -16.32 25.08
N ASP A 8 5.06 -16.64 24.89
CA ASP A 8 4.51 -17.95 25.19
C ASP A 8 4.90 -18.94 24.07
N GLU A 9 5.77 -19.91 24.39
CA GLU A 9 6.29 -20.92 23.46
C GLU A 9 5.20 -21.80 22.81
N SER A 10 3.96 -21.74 23.32
CA SER A 10 2.81 -22.41 22.71
C SER A 10 2.35 -21.76 21.40
N LEU A 11 2.78 -20.51 21.13
CA LEU A 11 2.39 -19.76 19.94
C LEU A 11 3.12 -20.31 18.69
N PRO A 12 2.40 -20.65 17.61
CA PRO A 12 3.00 -21.20 16.38
C PRO A 12 4.08 -20.31 15.76
N ALA A 13 4.01 -19.00 15.98
CA ALA A 13 4.96 -18.02 15.47
C ALA A 13 6.39 -18.23 16.00
N GLU A 14 6.56 -18.81 17.19
CA GLU A 14 7.88 -19.06 17.78
C GLU A 14 8.55 -20.35 17.28
N LYS A 15 7.81 -21.20 16.55
CA LYS A 15 8.31 -22.47 16.00
C LYS A 15 8.95 -22.34 14.61
N ALA A 16 8.92 -21.15 14.01
CA ALA A 16 9.50 -20.92 12.69
C ALA A 16 11.04 -20.96 12.76
N ALA A 17 11.67 -21.55 11.75
CA ALA A 17 13.13 -21.60 11.61
C ALA A 17 13.75 -20.19 11.74
N PRO A 18 14.96 -20.05 12.32
CA PRO A 18 15.53 -18.74 12.60
C PRO A 18 15.71 -17.95 11.31
N GLU A 19 14.88 -16.93 11.14
CA GLU A 19 14.99 -15.99 10.03
C GLU A 19 16.24 -15.12 10.21
N ARG A 20 16.86 -14.72 9.10
CA ARG A 20 18.03 -13.83 9.18
C ARG A 20 17.59 -12.49 9.79
N PRO A 21 18.44 -11.83 10.60
CA PRO A 21 18.08 -10.56 11.25
C PRO A 21 17.56 -9.48 10.29
N SER A 22 18.08 -9.45 9.05
CA SER A 22 17.60 -8.55 7.99
C SER A 22 16.15 -8.79 7.59
N ASP A 23 15.72 -10.06 7.62
CA ASP A 23 14.39 -10.48 7.22
C ASP A 23 13.37 -10.11 8.33
N VAL A 24 13.78 -10.15 9.60
CA VAL A 24 12.96 -9.70 10.75
C VAL A 24 12.57 -8.23 10.64
N PHE A 25 13.53 -7.32 10.42
CA PHE A 25 13.24 -5.89 10.28
C PHE A 25 12.38 -5.59 9.06
N ALA A 26 12.61 -6.29 7.94
CA ALA A 26 11.80 -6.15 6.75
C ALA A 26 10.35 -6.56 7.01
N ARG A 27 10.12 -7.62 7.80
CA ARG A 27 8.78 -8.09 8.18
C ARG A 27 8.07 -7.13 9.12
N GLU A 28 8.75 -6.62 10.14
CA GLU A 28 8.19 -5.58 11.02
C GLU A 28 7.74 -4.36 10.20
N HIS A 29 8.59 -3.89 9.28
CA HIS A 29 8.24 -2.80 8.39
C HIS A 29 7.03 -3.11 7.51
N ARG A 30 6.88 -4.35 7.01
CA ARG A 30 5.69 -4.77 6.26
C ARG A 30 4.42 -4.78 7.11
N LEU A 31 4.51 -5.22 8.36
CA LEU A 31 3.36 -5.19 9.28
C LEU A 31 2.91 -3.75 9.53
N TYR A 32 3.85 -2.82 9.77
CA TYR A 32 3.51 -1.39 9.90
C TYR A 32 2.88 -0.80 8.63
N GLN A 33 3.34 -1.21 7.45
CA GLN A 33 2.71 -0.80 6.19
C GLN A 33 1.26 -1.27 6.10
N VAL A 34 1.00 -2.55 6.40
CA VAL A 34 -0.36 -3.11 6.36
C VAL A 34 -1.26 -2.43 7.37
N ASP A 35 -0.81 -2.27 8.60
CA ASP A 35 -1.57 -1.57 9.64
C ASP A 35 -1.90 -0.12 9.25
N PHE A 36 -0.99 0.59 8.56
CA PHE A 36 -1.29 1.89 7.99
C PHE A 36 -2.36 1.85 6.89
N LEU A 37 -2.37 0.80 6.05
CA LEU A 37 -3.42 0.62 5.04
C LEU A 37 -4.79 0.38 5.68
N LEU A 38 -4.86 -0.45 6.71
CA LEU A 38 -6.10 -0.69 7.44
C LEU A 38 -6.62 0.60 8.07
N ARG A 39 -5.76 1.31 8.82
CA ARG A 39 -6.17 2.49 9.60
C ARG A 39 -6.44 3.74 8.77
N LYS A 40 -5.72 3.94 7.65
CA LYS A 40 -5.73 5.21 6.91
C LYS A 40 -6.25 5.09 5.47
N TYR A 41 -6.28 3.89 4.90
CA TYR A 41 -6.60 3.69 3.47
C TYR A 41 -7.90 2.93 3.26
N GLY A 42 -8.57 2.50 4.33
CA GLY A 42 -9.82 1.75 4.23
C GLY A 42 -9.63 0.38 3.58
N PHE A 43 -8.45 -0.22 3.76
CA PHE A 43 -8.25 -1.64 3.46
C PHE A 43 -8.91 -2.47 4.56
N ALA A 44 -9.54 -3.56 4.17
CA ALA A 44 -9.94 -4.62 5.08
C ALA A 44 -8.82 -5.66 5.19
N GLU A 45 -8.88 -6.53 6.20
CA GLU A 45 -7.97 -7.67 6.31
C GLU A 45 -8.04 -8.57 5.07
N SER A 46 -9.24 -8.75 4.50
CA SER A 46 -9.45 -9.50 3.26
C SER A 46 -8.80 -8.86 2.01
N ASP A 47 -8.45 -7.56 2.07
CA ASP A 47 -7.69 -6.89 1.01
C ASP A 47 -6.17 -7.19 1.14
N ILE A 48 -5.70 -7.80 2.23
CA ILE A 48 -4.27 -8.03 2.44
C ILE A 48 -3.81 -9.30 1.71
N VAL A 49 -2.83 -9.13 0.83
CA VAL A 49 -2.30 -10.21 0.01
C VAL A 49 -1.13 -10.90 0.72
N PHE A 50 -1.40 -12.11 1.20
CA PHE A 50 -0.39 -13.04 1.72
C PHE A 50 0.12 -13.98 0.61
N GLY A 51 1.40 -14.36 0.70
CA GLY A 51 2.01 -15.40 -0.12
C GLY A 51 1.76 -16.80 0.45
N ASP A 52 2.23 -17.83 -0.24
CA ASP A 52 1.94 -19.24 0.07
C ASP A 52 2.39 -19.68 1.46
N SER A 53 3.42 -19.02 2.02
CA SER A 53 3.90 -19.26 3.39
C SER A 53 3.14 -18.48 4.46
N GLY A 54 2.01 -17.84 4.13
CA GLY A 54 1.24 -16.97 5.03
C GLY A 54 1.89 -15.62 5.31
N ASN A 55 2.97 -15.28 4.60
CA ASN A 55 3.77 -14.09 4.83
C ASN A 55 3.48 -12.97 3.83
N LEU A 56 3.65 -11.72 4.27
CA LEU A 56 3.64 -10.56 3.38
C LEU A 56 4.87 -10.58 2.47
N SER A 57 4.70 -10.17 1.20
CA SER A 57 5.82 -10.08 0.27
C SER A 57 6.85 -9.05 0.76
N LEU A 58 8.12 -9.44 0.85
CA LEU A 58 9.20 -8.48 1.14
C LEU A 58 9.62 -7.67 -0.09
N MET A 59 9.29 -8.14 -1.30
CA MET A 59 9.72 -7.51 -2.56
C MET A 59 8.64 -6.64 -3.21
N CYS A 60 7.36 -6.96 -3.00
CA CYS A 60 6.23 -6.24 -3.59
C CYS A 60 5.53 -5.37 -2.53
N ASP A 61 5.23 -4.12 -2.88
CA ASP A 61 4.43 -3.24 -2.02
C ASP A 61 3.00 -3.81 -1.84
N PRO A 62 2.39 -3.75 -0.64
CA PRO A 62 1.07 -4.32 -0.42
C PRO A 62 -0.03 -3.75 -1.33
N LYS A 63 0.03 -2.46 -1.71
CA LYS A 63 -0.95 -1.90 -2.65
C LYS A 63 -0.72 -2.37 -4.08
N GLU A 64 0.53 -2.63 -4.47
CA GLU A 64 0.83 -3.24 -5.77
C GLU A 64 0.38 -4.69 -5.81
N ALA A 65 0.62 -5.45 -4.75
CA ALA A 65 0.17 -6.83 -4.63
C ALA A 65 -1.37 -6.90 -4.72
N TRP A 66 -2.07 -5.99 -4.03
CA TRP A 66 -3.51 -5.84 -4.13
C TRP A 66 -3.96 -5.45 -5.55
N ALA A 67 -3.33 -4.45 -6.15
CA ALA A 67 -3.70 -3.98 -7.49
C ALA A 67 -3.56 -5.07 -8.57
N LYS A 68 -2.55 -5.93 -8.46
CA LYS A 68 -2.38 -7.11 -9.35
C LYS A 68 -3.50 -8.13 -9.22
N ARG A 69 -4.09 -8.30 -8.03
CA ARG A 69 -5.22 -9.21 -7.80
C ARG A 69 -6.58 -8.59 -8.16
N HIS A 70 -6.64 -7.26 -8.27
CA HIS A 70 -7.86 -6.51 -8.55
C HIS A 70 -7.75 -5.60 -9.78
N PRO A 71 -7.39 -6.13 -10.97
CA PRO A 71 -7.26 -5.32 -12.18
C PRO A 71 -8.58 -4.65 -12.58
N GLU A 72 -9.73 -5.21 -12.21
CA GLU A 72 -11.06 -4.66 -12.45
C GLU A 72 -11.33 -3.32 -11.74
N ARG A 73 -10.51 -2.98 -10.75
CA ARG A 73 -10.60 -1.71 -10.00
C ARG A 73 -9.84 -0.56 -10.67
N PHE A 74 -9.15 -0.84 -11.78
CA PHE A 74 -8.32 0.13 -12.50
C PHE A 74 -8.75 0.22 -13.98
N PRO A 75 -8.54 1.38 -14.63
CA PRO A 75 -7.95 2.61 -14.09
C PRO A 75 -8.92 3.40 -13.19
N VAL A 76 -8.37 4.11 -12.21
CA VAL A 76 -9.12 4.97 -11.30
C VAL A 76 -9.19 6.38 -11.88
N SER A 77 -10.39 6.97 -11.96
CA SER A 77 -10.54 8.34 -12.48
C SER A 77 -9.97 9.38 -11.51
N ALA A 78 -8.93 10.10 -11.94
CA ALA A 78 -8.30 11.17 -11.18
C ALA A 78 -9.27 12.32 -10.89
N ASN A 79 -10.30 12.54 -11.70
CA ASN A 79 -11.30 13.60 -11.52
C ASN A 79 -12.58 13.15 -10.79
N ARG A 80 -12.94 11.85 -10.83
CA ARG A 80 -14.23 11.37 -10.30
C ARG A 80 -14.14 10.44 -9.10
N ALA A 81 -13.07 9.66 -8.97
CA ALA A 81 -12.95 8.64 -7.94
C ALA A 81 -12.99 9.22 -6.53
N SER A 82 -13.55 8.48 -5.57
CA SER A 82 -13.54 8.86 -4.16
C SER A 82 -12.13 8.91 -3.57
N LYS A 83 -11.99 9.53 -2.40
CA LYS A 83 -10.72 9.58 -1.65
C LYS A 83 -10.13 8.19 -1.41
N PHE A 84 -10.97 7.22 -1.03
CA PHE A 84 -10.52 5.86 -0.70
C PHE A 84 -10.13 5.07 -1.94
N GLU A 85 -10.82 5.24 -3.08
CA GLU A 85 -10.40 4.65 -4.35
C GLU A 85 -9.04 5.19 -4.80
N LEU A 86 -8.80 6.50 -4.67
CA LEU A 86 -7.49 7.08 -4.96
C LEU A 86 -6.40 6.56 -4.01
N LEU A 87 -6.71 6.35 -2.72
CA LEU A 87 -5.74 5.81 -1.76
C LEU A 87 -5.30 4.38 -2.12
N ARG A 88 -6.18 3.59 -2.76
CA ARG A 88 -5.86 2.24 -3.25
C ARG A 88 -4.86 2.24 -4.41
N VAL A 89 -4.69 3.34 -5.14
CA VAL A 89 -3.75 3.43 -6.27
C VAL A 89 -2.29 3.29 -5.80
N PRO A 90 -1.50 2.35 -6.35
CA PRO A 90 -0.07 2.26 -6.09
C PRO A 90 0.67 3.57 -6.38
N GLY A 91 1.55 4.00 -5.46
CA GLY A 91 2.30 5.26 -5.59
C GLY A 91 1.58 6.51 -5.09
N LEU A 92 0.26 6.48 -4.83
CA LEU A 92 -0.45 7.59 -4.18
C LEU A 92 -0.44 7.47 -2.65
N GLY A 93 0.02 8.52 -1.96
CA GLY A 93 -0.11 8.67 -0.51
C GLY A 93 -1.19 9.68 -0.14
N PRO A 94 -1.49 9.88 1.17
CA PRO A 94 -2.61 10.71 1.60
C PRO A 94 -2.41 12.17 1.20
N VAL A 95 -1.15 12.64 1.22
CA VAL A 95 -0.77 13.98 0.76
C VAL A 95 -1.05 14.16 -0.73
N THR A 96 -0.69 13.19 -1.57
CA THR A 96 -0.95 13.27 -3.02
C THR A 96 -2.44 13.18 -3.33
N VAL A 97 -3.17 12.31 -2.63
CA VAL A 97 -4.63 12.19 -2.77
C VAL A 97 -5.32 13.50 -2.38
N GLU A 98 -4.92 14.11 -1.26
CA GLU A 98 -5.46 15.41 -0.84
C GLU A 98 -5.19 16.48 -1.90
N ARG A 99 -4.00 16.49 -2.49
CA ARG A 99 -3.68 17.40 -3.59
C ARG A 99 -4.56 17.18 -4.83
N ILE A 100 -4.84 15.92 -5.20
CA ILE A 100 -5.78 15.60 -6.29
C ILE A 100 -7.15 16.21 -5.98
N LEU A 101 -7.68 15.97 -4.77
CA LEU A 101 -8.99 16.46 -4.36
C LEU A 101 -9.06 17.99 -4.37
N GLN A 102 -7.99 18.67 -3.95
CA GLN A 102 -7.89 20.13 -4.00
C GLN A 102 -7.82 20.63 -5.46
N ARG A 103 -7.01 19.96 -6.30
CA ARG A 103 -6.85 20.33 -7.71
C ARG A 103 -8.17 20.24 -8.48
N ARG A 104 -9.00 19.22 -8.21
CA ARG A 104 -10.35 19.08 -8.79
C ARG A 104 -11.25 20.29 -8.55
N ARG A 105 -11.09 20.97 -7.41
CA ARG A 105 -11.85 22.18 -7.07
C ARG A 105 -11.39 23.40 -7.87
N GLN A 106 -10.15 23.40 -8.33
CA GLN A 106 -9.56 24.48 -9.11
C GLN A 106 -9.75 24.27 -10.63
N GLY A 107 -10.04 23.04 -11.05
CA GLY A 107 -10.33 22.71 -12.44
C GLY A 107 -10.09 21.24 -12.75
N TRP A 108 -10.33 20.88 -14.01
CA TRP A 108 -10.13 19.52 -14.50
C TRP A 108 -8.64 19.17 -14.56
N ILE A 109 -8.26 18.01 -14.01
CA ILE A 109 -6.91 17.44 -14.10
C ILE A 109 -6.78 16.75 -15.45
N ARG A 110 -5.83 17.17 -16.29
CA ARG A 110 -5.67 16.64 -17.66
C ARG A 110 -4.58 15.58 -17.76
N SER A 111 -3.61 15.60 -16.86
CA SER A 111 -2.51 14.64 -16.84
C SER A 111 -1.90 14.47 -15.45
N ILE A 112 -0.96 13.53 -15.31
CA ILE A 112 -0.28 13.27 -14.04
C ILE A 112 0.55 14.48 -13.57
N GLU A 113 1.06 15.27 -14.50
CA GLU A 113 1.87 16.47 -14.25
C GLU A 113 1.06 17.57 -13.56
N ASP A 114 -0.26 17.63 -13.76
CA ASP A 114 -1.14 18.57 -13.06
C ASP A 114 -1.22 18.30 -11.55
N ILE A 115 -0.85 17.09 -11.11
CA ILE A 115 -0.84 16.69 -9.70
C ILE A 115 0.52 17.03 -9.05
N GLY A 116 1.59 17.16 -9.83
CA GLY A 116 2.88 17.62 -9.35
C GLY A 116 4.07 17.03 -10.10
N LYS A 117 5.28 17.30 -9.61
CA LYS A 117 6.53 16.86 -10.24
C LYS A 117 6.56 15.34 -10.38
N LEU A 118 6.80 14.87 -11.61
CA LEU A 118 6.87 13.46 -11.95
C LEU A 118 8.13 12.83 -11.32
N GLY A 119 7.96 12.16 -10.19
CA GLY A 119 8.96 11.28 -9.58
C GLY A 119 8.52 9.81 -9.64
N ALA A 120 9.38 8.89 -9.20
CA ALA A 120 9.14 7.45 -9.30
C ALA A 120 7.76 6.99 -8.78
N ARG A 121 7.26 7.61 -7.70
CA ARG A 121 5.93 7.28 -7.13
C ARG A 121 4.77 7.75 -8.01
N LEU A 122 4.82 8.98 -8.55
CA LEU A 122 3.78 9.48 -9.45
C LEU A 122 3.83 8.79 -10.81
N ALA A 123 5.03 8.49 -11.32
CA ALA A 123 5.20 7.71 -12.54
C ALA A 123 4.56 6.33 -12.42
N LYS A 124 4.69 5.69 -11.25
CA LYS A 124 4.00 4.44 -10.94
C LYS A 124 2.48 4.63 -10.90
N ALA A 125 1.99 5.65 -10.21
CA ALA A 125 0.56 5.92 -10.12
C ALA A 125 -0.09 6.20 -11.48
N ASN A 126 0.65 6.79 -12.43
CA ASN A 126 0.17 7.09 -13.77
C ASN A 126 -0.38 5.85 -14.52
N GLN A 127 0.18 4.67 -14.25
CA GLN A 127 -0.25 3.41 -14.89
C GLN A 127 -1.65 2.95 -14.44
N TYR A 128 -2.15 3.50 -13.34
CA TYR A 128 -3.39 3.10 -12.67
C TYR A 128 -4.47 4.18 -12.74
N LEU A 129 -4.19 5.32 -13.40
CA LEU A 129 -5.06 6.49 -13.43
C LEU A 129 -5.58 6.77 -14.83
N VAL A 130 -6.79 7.33 -14.89
CA VAL A 130 -7.34 8.00 -16.08
C VAL A 130 -7.72 9.43 -15.71
N PHE A 131 -7.49 10.38 -16.61
CA PHE A 131 -7.68 11.82 -16.39
C PHE A 131 -8.92 12.34 -17.09
#